data_AF-A0A7J9WI93-F1
#
_entry.id   AF-A0A7J9WI93-F1
#
_cell.length_a   1.000
_cell.length_b   1.000
_cell.length_c   1.000
_cell.angle_alpha   90.00
_cell.angle_beta   90.00
_cell.angle_gamma   90.00
#
_symmetry.space_group_name_H-M   'P 1'
#
loop_
_entity.id
_entity.type
_entity.pdbx_description
1 polymer ?
#
loop_
_entity_poly.entity_id
_entity_poly.type
_entity_poly.pdbx_seq_one_letter_code
_entity_poly.pdbx_strand_id
1 'polypeptide(L)'
;MPMVVAPLFADQSYNASRVVAAGAGVSVATSLDPGVVPPGLPEDVRSAVLHLLDDPVPRATSRELAYEMAHHTPVRTLIPAFEAIAERQA
;
A
#
# COMPACT_ATOMS: atom_id res chain seq x y z
N MET A 1 7.15 2.81 5.66
CA MET A 1 6.85 2.06 6.90
C MET A 1 6.29 0.71 6.49
N PRO A 2 6.59 -0.40 7.20
CA PRO A 2 5.92 -1.68 6.97
C PRO A 2 4.41 -1.55 7.14
N MET A 3 3.63 -2.35 6.40
CA MET A 3 2.17 -2.30 6.45
C MET A 3 1.53 -3.65 6.77
N VAL A 4 0.49 -3.63 7.61
CA VAL A 4 -0.49 -4.71 7.71
C VAL A 4 -1.71 -4.27 6.91
N VAL A 5 -2.09 -5.04 5.89
CA VAL A 5 -3.19 -4.69 4.99
C VAL A 5 -4.36 -5.64 5.22
N ALA A 6 -5.53 -5.09 5.50
CA ALA A 6 -6.80 -5.83 5.65
C ALA A 6 -7.77 -5.33 4.57
N PRO A 7 -7.75 -5.93 3.35
CA PRO A 7 -8.51 -5.41 2.23
C PRO A 7 -10.02 -5.62 2.41
N LEU A 8 -10.83 -4.60 2.30
CA LEU A 8 -12.29 -4.68 2.52
C LEU A 8 -13.10 -4.68 1.22
N PHE A 9 -12.67 -3.93 0.20
CA PHE A 9 -13.41 -3.80 -1.06
C PHE A 9 -12.55 -3.21 -2.19
N ALA A 10 -13.14 -3.13 -3.39
CA ALA A 10 -12.54 -2.53 -4.59
C ALA A 10 -11.15 -3.11 -4.93
N ASP A 11 -10.19 -2.24 -5.21
CA ASP A 11 -8.83 -2.59 -5.60
C ASP A 11 -7.93 -2.96 -4.41
N GLN A 12 -8.45 -2.97 -3.19
CA GLN A 12 -7.63 -3.17 -1.99
C GLN A 12 -6.97 -4.54 -1.97
N SER A 13 -7.61 -5.61 -2.47
CA SER A 13 -6.98 -6.94 -2.57
C SER A 13 -5.81 -6.95 -3.55
N TYR A 14 -5.92 -6.19 -4.65
CA TYR A 14 -4.82 -6.01 -5.59
C TYR A 14 -3.68 -5.21 -4.95
N ASN A 15 -3.98 -4.11 -4.26
CA ASN A 15 -2.96 -3.32 -3.58
C ASN A 15 -2.28 -4.11 -2.45
N ALA A 16 -3.01 -4.94 -1.70
CA ALA A 16 -2.47 -5.84 -0.69
C ALA A 16 -1.47 -6.84 -1.31
N SER A 17 -1.81 -7.44 -2.45
CA SER A 17 -0.89 -8.38 -3.13
C SER A 17 0.39 -7.69 -3.60
N ARG A 18 0.30 -6.43 -4.05
CA ARG A 18 1.47 -5.62 -4.43
C ARG A 18 2.36 -5.30 -3.23
N VAL A 19 1.79 -5.02 -2.06
CA VAL A 19 2.55 -4.78 -0.82
C VAL A 19 3.31 -6.03 -0.38
N VAL A 20 2.63 -7.18 -0.40
CA VAL A 20 3.24 -8.48 -0.06
C VAL A 20 4.33 -8.83 -1.06
N ALA A 21 4.06 -8.71 -2.37
CA ALA A 21 5.02 -9.02 -3.42
C ALA A 21 6.26 -8.10 -3.37
N ALA A 22 6.08 -6.84 -2.97
CA ALA A 22 7.17 -5.92 -2.77
C ALA A 22 7.97 -6.17 -1.48
N GLY A 23 7.55 -7.10 -0.61
CA GLY A 23 8.21 -7.34 0.68
C GLY A 23 8.02 -6.21 1.71
N ALA A 24 7.10 -5.28 1.47
CA ALA A 24 6.90 -4.09 2.30
C ALA A 24 5.87 -4.29 3.42
N GLY A 25 5.31 -5.49 3.56
CA GLY A 25 4.27 -5.76 4.55
C GLY A 25 3.63 -7.13 4.38
N VAL A 26 2.55 -7.33 5.13
CA VAL A 26 1.75 -8.56 5.10
C VAL A 26 0.26 -8.23 4.88
N SER A 27 -0.47 -9.19 4.34
CA SER A 27 -1.93 -9.10 4.21
C SER A 27 -2.59 -10.05 5.21
N VAL A 28 -3.64 -9.60 5.88
CA VAL A 28 -4.52 -10.43 6.69
C VAL A 28 -5.83 -10.68 5.95
N ALA A 29 -6.44 -11.84 6.17
CA ALA A 29 -7.68 -12.22 5.50
C ALA A 29 -8.88 -11.46 6.09
N THR A 30 -9.80 -11.06 5.23
CA THR A 30 -11.03 -10.34 5.56
C THR A 30 -12.25 -11.06 4.99
N SER A 31 -13.46 -10.63 5.35
CA SER A 31 -14.69 -11.16 4.75
C SER A 31 -14.94 -10.54 3.37
N LEU A 32 -15.48 -11.34 2.45
CA LEU A 32 -16.02 -10.84 1.18
C LEU A 32 -17.40 -10.17 1.37
N ASP A 33 -18.07 -10.45 2.48
CA ASP A 33 -19.35 -9.85 2.83
C ASP A 33 -19.12 -8.46 3.48
N PRO A 34 -19.62 -7.37 2.88
CA PRO A 34 -19.42 -6.03 3.41
C PRO A 34 -19.95 -5.89 4.85
N GLY A 35 -19.14 -5.31 5.73
CA GLY A 35 -19.49 -5.09 7.14
C GLY A 35 -19.31 -6.32 8.04
N VAL A 36 -18.95 -7.48 7.50
CA VAL A 36 -18.62 -8.67 8.30
C VAL A 36 -17.14 -8.64 8.68
N VAL A 37 -16.88 -8.60 9.98
CA VAL A 37 -15.53 -8.72 10.54
C VAL A 37 -15.31 -10.19 10.92
N PRO A 38 -14.33 -10.90 10.33
CA PRO A 38 -13.99 -12.25 10.74
C PRO A 38 -13.62 -12.25 12.24
N PRO A 39 -14.11 -13.22 13.02
CA PRO A 39 -13.89 -13.22 14.47
C PRO A 39 -12.42 -13.30 14.87
N GLY A 40 -11.55 -13.87 14.04
CA GLY A 40 -10.10 -13.93 14.28
C GLY A 40 -9.28 -12.75 13.75
N LEU A 41 -9.91 -11.81 13.04
CA LEU A 41 -9.19 -10.68 12.43
C LEU A 41 -8.39 -9.84 13.46
N PRO A 42 -8.89 -9.54 14.67
CA PRO A 42 -8.12 -8.79 15.65
C PRO A 42 -6.82 -9.49 16.06
N GLU A 43 -6.87 -10.80 16.31
CA GLU A 43 -5.72 -11.63 16.67
C GLU A 43 -4.73 -11.77 15.50
N ASP A 44 -5.24 -11.90 14.27
CA ASP A 44 -4.42 -11.94 13.06
C ASP A 44 -3.68 -10.62 12.84
N VAL A 45 -4.37 -9.48 13.00
CA VAL A 45 -3.76 -8.14 12.93
C VAL A 45 -2.70 -7.98 14.02
N ARG A 46 -2.99 -8.38 15.26
CA ARG A 46 -2.02 -8.31 16.36
C ARG A 46 -0.77 -9.14 16.05
N SER A 47 -0.94 -10.36 15.58
CA SER A 47 0.16 -11.26 15.23
C SER A 47 1.00 -10.72 14.08
N ALA A 48 0.35 -10.18 13.05
CA ALA A 48 1.00 -9.53 11.92
C ALA A 48 1.82 -8.30 12.35
N VAL A 49 1.29 -7.44 13.21
CA VAL A 49 2.02 -6.27 13.72
C VAL A 49 3.25 -6.70 14.51
N LEU A 50 3.11 -7.67 15.42
CA LEU A 50 4.24 -8.16 16.21
C LEU A 50 5.33 -8.76 15.32
N HIS A 51 4.95 -9.54 14.30
CA HIS A 51 5.88 -10.09 13.32
C HIS A 51 6.65 -8.98 12.56
N LEU A 52 5.96 -7.95 12.06
CA LEU A 52 6.59 -6.83 11.35
C LEU A 52 7.47 -5.93 12.24
N LEU A 53 7.24 -5.92 13.56
CA LEU A 53 8.08 -5.19 14.49
C LEU A 53 9.40 -5.92 14.78
N ASP A 54 9.37 -7.26 14.75
CA ASP A 54 10.52 -8.13 15.00
C ASP A 54 11.40 -8.31 13.75
N ASP A 55 10.78 -8.40 12.56
CA ASP A 55 11.50 -8.53 11.29
C ASP A 55 11.98 -7.16 10.76
N PRO A 56 13.31 -6.93 10.63
CA PRO A 56 13.81 -5.68 10.07
C PRO A 56 13.63 -5.55 8.55
N VAL A 57 13.42 -6.65 7.82
CA VAL A 57 13.41 -6.68 6.34
C VAL A 57 12.28 -5.84 5.74
N PRO A 58 11.01 -5.94 6.18
CA PRO A 58 9.94 -5.10 5.66
C PRO A 58 10.19 -3.61 5.87
N ARG A 59 10.90 -3.24 6.95
CA ARG A 59 11.24 -1.85 7.24
C ARG A 59 12.30 -1.30 6.30
N ALA A 60 13.34 -2.08 6.01
CA ALA A 60 14.36 -1.73 5.04
C ALA A 60 13.74 -1.55 3.64
N THR A 61 12.98 -2.55 3.20
CA THR A 61 12.27 -2.55 1.90
C THR A 61 11.33 -1.36 1.76
N SER A 62 10.56 -1.07 2.81
CA SER A 62 9.67 0.10 2.81
C SER A 62 10.41 1.45 2.71
N ARG A 63 11.67 1.52 3.16
CA ARG A 63 12.49 2.74 3.03
C ARG A 63 13.05 2.89 1.63
N GLU A 64 13.43 1.79 0.99
CA GLU A 64 13.88 1.77 -0.40
C GLU A 64 12.76 2.23 -1.34
N LEU A 65 11.55 1.70 -1.19
CA LEU A 65 10.39 2.16 -1.95
C LEU A 65 10.07 3.64 -1.69
N ALA A 66 10.15 4.09 -0.44
CA ALA A 66 9.95 5.50 -0.13
C ALA A 66 11.03 6.40 -0.78
N TYR A 67 12.27 5.92 -0.87
CA TYR A 67 13.35 6.60 -1.58
C TYR A 67 13.04 6.68 -3.08
N GLU A 68 12.61 5.60 -3.72
CA GLU A 68 12.19 5.59 -5.13
C GLU A 68 11.06 6.60 -5.39
N MET A 69 10.01 6.57 -4.57
CA MET A 69 8.87 7.48 -4.68
C MET A 69 9.28 8.95 -4.54
N ALA A 70 10.26 9.26 -3.69
CA ALA A 70 10.77 10.62 -3.53
C ALA A 70 11.51 11.15 -4.78
N HIS A 71 11.98 10.25 -5.65
CA HIS A 71 12.65 10.59 -6.91
C HIS A 71 11.72 10.59 -8.12
N HIS A 72 10.43 10.26 -7.94
CA HIS A 72 9.44 10.45 -8.98
C HIS A 72 9.25 11.93 -9.32
N THR A 73 8.91 12.17 -10.59
CA THR A 73 8.58 13.50 -11.11
C THR A 73 7.52 14.16 -10.21
N PRO A 74 7.86 15.26 -9.51
CA PRO A 74 6.92 15.89 -8.58
C PRO A 74 5.70 16.41 -9.32
N VAL A 75 4.52 16.34 -8.72
CA VAL A 75 3.26 16.78 -9.37
C VAL A 75 3.34 18.20 -9.94
N ARG A 76 4.02 19.12 -9.25
CA ARG A 76 4.23 20.50 -9.70
C ARG A 76 4.95 20.62 -11.04
N THR A 77 5.76 19.62 -11.41
CA THR A 77 6.48 19.58 -12.69
C THR A 77 5.62 19.02 -13.82
N LEU A 78 4.50 18.36 -13.50
CA LEU A 78 3.55 17.84 -14.49
C LEU A 78 2.51 18.90 -14.92
N ILE A 79 2.26 19.92 -14.08
CA ILE A 79 1.25 20.97 -14.36
C ILE A 79 1.49 21.64 -15.72
N PRO A 80 2.71 22.13 -16.06
CA PRO A 80 2.92 22.78 -17.36
C PRO A 80 2.70 21.85 -18.55
N ALA A 81 2.95 20.54 -18.37
CA ALA A 81 2.70 19.56 -19.42
C ALA A 81 1.19 19.38 -19.67
N PHE A 82 0.38 19.39 -18.61
CA PHE A 82 -1.07 19.32 -18.74
C PHE A 82 -1.66 20.59 -19.36
N GLU A 83 -1.16 21.77 -18.98
CA GLU A 83 -1.56 23.06 -19.58
C GLU A 83 -1.27 23.07 -21.09
N ALA A 84 -0.07 22.66 -21.50
CA ALA A 84 0.30 22.57 -22.91
C ALA A 84 -0.54 21.56 -23.70
N ILE A 85 -1.02 20.48 -23.07
CA ILE A 85 -1.94 19.53 -23.72
C ILE A 85 -3.32 20.17 -23.90
N ALA A 86 -3.84 20.86 -22.88
CA ALA A 86 -5.14 21.51 -22.95
C ALA A 86 -5.18 22.60 -24.03
N GLU A 87 -4.13 23.42 -24.14
CA GLU A 87 -4.00 24.46 -25.17
C GLU A 87 -3.98 23.90 -26.60
N ARG A 88 -3.51 22.66 -26.80
CA ARG A 88 -3.50 21.99 -28.11
C ARG A 88 -4.85 21.40 -28.50
N GLN A 89 -5.76 21.26 -27.55
CA GLN A 89 -7.10 20.69 -27.77
C GLN A 89 -8.21 21.75 -27.85
N ALA A 90 -7.88 23.01 -27.56
CA ALA A 90 -8.76 24.17 -27.71
C ALA A 90 -8.64 24.76 -29.13
#